data_AF-A0A840CN81-F1
#
_entry.id   AF-A0A840CN81-F1
#
_cell.length_a   1.000
_cell.length_b   1.000
_cell.length_c   1.000
_cell.angle_alpha   90.00
_cell.angle_beta   90.00
_cell.angle_gamma   90.00
#
_symmetry.space_group_name_H-M   'P 1'
#
loop_
_entity.id
_entity.type
_entity.pdbx_description
1 polymer ?
#
loop_
_entity_poly.entity_id
_entity_poly.type
_entity_poly.pdbx_seq_one_letter_code
_entity_poly.pdbx_strand_id
1 'polypeptide(L)'
;MIISPNKIIGSLVYRTREALRNNQNFLDGLSIYDYNPNLFYEGEFSLWHYPGTQNEISNVFISLGENKDGSNLKYPSIFNINPIKQDKNGLNTTLHFNLCIVGPVLSEWLTQEREEQVFIPLLRPIYEEFINQIIKSGYFSLNFGAPAHKMYEVFTTGDSAGVLIERYGDHIDAIEIHGMALGLKNICRNTYKRIEHENNLVTEKV
;
A
#
# COMPACT_ATOMS: atom_id res chain seq x y z
N MET A 1 -12.54 -3.63 -23.26
CA MET A 1 -11.53 -2.75 -22.65
C MET A 1 -10.92 -3.54 -21.50
N ILE A 2 -9.61 -3.76 -21.51
CA ILE A 2 -8.92 -4.55 -20.47
C ILE A 2 -8.34 -3.54 -19.48
N ILE A 3 -8.75 -3.64 -18.22
CA ILE A 3 -8.24 -2.78 -17.16
C ILE A 3 -6.93 -3.33 -16.62
N SER A 4 -5.96 -2.45 -16.37
CA SER A 4 -4.69 -2.82 -15.75
C SER A 4 -4.93 -3.17 -14.26
N PRO A 5 -4.47 -4.34 -13.78
CA PRO A 5 -4.58 -4.67 -12.35
C PRO A 5 -3.84 -3.69 -11.46
N ASN A 6 -2.74 -3.07 -11.93
CA ASN A 6 -2.06 -2.00 -11.18
C ASN A 6 -2.99 -0.81 -10.96
N LYS A 7 -3.77 -0.40 -11.98
CA LYS A 7 -4.72 0.71 -11.84
C LYS A 7 -5.84 0.37 -10.86
N ILE A 8 -6.26 -0.89 -10.80
CA ILE A 8 -7.23 -1.35 -9.79
C ILE A 8 -6.65 -1.18 -8.38
N ILE A 9 -5.40 -1.61 -8.15
CA ILE A 9 -4.74 -1.42 -6.85
C ILE A 9 -4.59 0.06 -6.52
N GLY A 10 -4.14 0.90 -7.46
CA GLY A 10 -4.05 2.35 -7.23
C GLY A 10 -5.39 2.99 -6.85
N SER A 11 -6.48 2.59 -7.50
CA SER A 11 -7.84 3.00 -7.12
C SER A 11 -8.22 2.57 -5.69
N LEU A 12 -7.86 1.36 -5.28
CA LEU A 12 -8.10 0.88 -3.90
C LEU A 12 -7.24 1.62 -2.88
N VAL A 13 -5.97 1.90 -3.21
CA VAL A 13 -5.06 2.70 -2.39
C VAL A 13 -5.62 4.10 -2.18
N TYR A 14 -6.08 4.76 -3.25
CA TYR A 14 -6.73 6.06 -3.16
C TYR A 14 -7.92 6.04 -2.20
N ARG A 15 -8.82 5.08 -2.35
CA ARG A 15 -10.00 4.99 -1.47
C ARG A 15 -9.64 4.68 -0.02
N THR A 16 -8.59 3.90 0.19
CA THR A 16 -8.06 3.61 1.53
C THR A 16 -7.56 4.89 2.17
N ARG A 17 -6.78 5.69 1.41
CA ARG A 17 -6.32 7.02 1.82
C ARG A 17 -7.48 7.92 2.23
N GLU A 18 -8.49 8.05 1.37
CA GLU A 18 -9.64 8.91 1.64
C GLU A 18 -10.47 8.44 2.84
N ALA A 19 -10.63 7.13 3.03
CA ALA A 19 -11.33 6.60 4.20
C ALA A 19 -10.58 6.90 5.51
N LEU A 20 -9.25 6.73 5.51
CA LEU A 20 -8.40 7.02 6.67
C LEU A 20 -8.30 8.50 6.98
N ARG A 21 -8.23 9.37 5.95
CA ARG A 21 -8.30 10.83 6.10
C ARG A 21 -9.56 11.30 6.83
N ASN A 22 -10.66 10.58 6.67
CA ASN A 22 -11.93 10.89 7.30
C ASN A 22 -12.14 10.16 8.65
N ASN A 23 -11.14 9.41 9.13
CA ASN A 23 -11.20 8.66 10.38
C ASN A 23 -10.41 9.38 11.48
N GLN A 24 -11.12 10.12 12.34
CA GLN A 24 -10.48 10.88 13.42
C GLN A 24 -9.71 9.99 14.40
N ASN A 25 -10.22 8.79 14.74
CA ASN A 25 -9.53 7.89 15.65
C ASN A 25 -8.18 7.42 15.07
N PHE A 26 -8.13 7.19 13.76
CA PHE A 26 -6.88 6.86 13.08
C PHE A 26 -5.92 8.04 13.14
N LEU A 27 -6.37 9.24 12.77
CA LEU A 27 -5.53 10.45 12.76
C LEU A 27 -4.98 10.80 14.15
N ASP A 28 -5.82 10.69 15.19
CA ASP A 28 -5.40 10.92 16.58
C ASP A 28 -4.37 9.86 17.01
N GLY A 29 -4.55 8.61 16.55
CA GLY A 29 -3.62 7.52 16.77
C GLY A 29 -2.25 7.71 16.11
N LEU A 30 -2.12 8.55 15.09
CA LEU A 30 -0.81 8.85 14.47
C LEU A 30 0.03 9.81 15.33
N SER A 31 -0.56 10.52 16.29
CA SER A 31 0.16 11.50 17.12
C SER A 31 1.27 10.91 17.98
N ILE A 32 1.19 9.61 18.28
CA ILE A 32 2.20 8.89 19.07
C ILE A 32 3.41 8.47 18.23
N TYR A 33 3.31 8.49 16.90
CA TYR A 33 4.30 7.94 15.99
C TYR A 33 5.37 8.97 15.60
N ASP A 34 6.64 8.64 15.82
CA ASP A 34 7.75 9.60 15.62
C ASP A 34 7.89 10.12 14.17
N TYR A 35 7.51 9.32 13.16
CA TYR A 35 7.52 9.75 11.76
C TYR A 35 6.21 10.39 11.29
N ASN A 36 5.33 10.80 12.21
CA ASN A 36 4.05 11.43 11.90
C ASN A 36 4.16 12.54 10.82
N PRO A 37 5.15 13.47 10.82
CA PRO A 37 5.25 14.50 9.78
C PRO A 37 5.42 13.95 8.35
N ASN A 38 6.03 12.78 8.20
CA ASN A 38 6.25 12.13 6.91
C ASN A 38 5.00 11.44 6.37
N LEU A 39 3.95 11.31 7.19
CA LEU A 39 2.68 10.72 6.79
C LEU A 39 1.70 11.72 6.18
N PHE A 40 2.08 13.00 6.07
CA PHE A 40 1.21 14.05 5.57
C PHE A 40 1.84 14.74 4.37
N TYR A 41 1.02 15.00 3.37
CA TYR A 41 1.39 15.77 2.20
C TYR A 41 0.33 16.84 1.97
N GLU A 42 0.75 18.10 1.86
CA GLU A 42 -0.15 19.27 1.78
C GLU A 42 -1.15 19.36 2.96
N GLY A 43 -0.77 18.85 4.14
CA GLY A 43 -1.58 18.91 5.36
C GLY A 43 -2.59 17.78 5.52
N GLU A 44 -2.65 16.83 4.58
CA GLU A 44 -3.53 15.66 4.65
C GLU A 44 -2.75 14.36 4.68
N PHE A 45 -3.29 13.33 5.35
CA PHE A 45 -2.69 12.00 5.40
C PHE A 45 -2.40 11.49 3.97
N SER A 46 -1.17 11.05 3.72
CA SER A 46 -0.74 10.48 2.45
C SER A 46 -0.85 8.96 2.49
N LEU A 47 -1.01 8.35 1.31
CA LEU A 47 -0.82 6.92 1.09
C LEU A 47 -0.58 6.75 -0.41
N TRP A 48 0.58 6.19 -0.76
CA TRP A 48 1.05 6.16 -2.14
C TRP A 48 1.04 4.73 -2.71
N HIS A 49 0.95 4.62 -4.03
CA HIS A 49 0.99 3.33 -4.72
C HIS A 49 2.22 3.25 -5.62
N TYR A 50 3.04 2.23 -5.42
CA TYR A 50 4.22 1.97 -6.25
C TYR A 50 4.09 0.63 -6.96
N PRO A 51 3.58 0.64 -8.21
CA PRO A 51 3.58 -0.54 -9.05
C PRO A 51 4.93 -0.71 -9.75
N GLY A 52 5.51 -1.90 -9.70
CA GLY A 52 6.74 -2.16 -10.44
C GLY A 52 7.49 -3.38 -9.96
N THR A 53 8.59 -3.68 -10.64
CA THR A 53 9.61 -4.58 -10.11
C THR A 53 10.24 -3.96 -8.87
N GLN A 54 10.82 -4.82 -8.05
CA GLN A 54 11.52 -4.38 -6.84
C GLN A 54 12.61 -3.34 -7.14
N ASN A 55 13.35 -3.49 -8.24
CA ASN A 55 14.40 -2.55 -8.64
C ASN A 55 13.84 -1.20 -9.09
N GLU A 56 12.71 -1.18 -9.83
CA GLU A 56 12.06 0.06 -10.22
C GLU A 56 11.60 0.85 -8.99
N ILE A 57 10.93 0.18 -8.05
CA ILE A 57 10.47 0.80 -6.80
C ILE A 57 11.66 1.31 -5.99
N SER A 58 12.72 0.52 -5.89
CA SER A 58 13.97 0.89 -5.20
C SER A 58 14.58 2.17 -5.76
N ASN A 59 14.70 2.26 -7.09
CA ASN A 59 15.27 3.45 -7.74
C ASN A 59 14.43 4.71 -7.50
N VAL A 60 13.10 4.59 -7.52
CA VAL A 60 12.21 5.72 -7.20
C VAL A 60 12.39 6.14 -5.75
N PHE A 61 12.46 5.18 -4.82
CA PHE A 61 12.66 5.46 -3.38
C PHE A 61 13.98 6.17 -3.08
N ILE A 62 15.07 5.74 -3.74
CA ILE A 62 16.38 6.39 -3.62
C ILE A 62 16.31 7.82 -4.17
N SER A 63 15.74 8.01 -5.37
CA SER A 63 15.62 9.33 -6.00
C SER A 63 14.76 10.30 -5.18
N LEU A 64 13.67 9.83 -4.57
CA LEU A 64 12.85 10.65 -3.67
C LEU A 64 13.62 11.03 -2.41
N GLY A 65 14.47 10.15 -1.89
CA GLY A 65 15.31 10.42 -0.70
C GLY A 65 16.36 11.52 -0.90
N GLU A 66 16.72 11.86 -2.14
CA GLU A 66 17.64 12.96 -2.45
C GLU A 66 17.00 14.35 -2.26
N ASN A 67 15.67 14.42 -2.20
CA ASN A 67 14.92 15.66 -2.02
C ASN A 67 14.51 15.86 -0.55
N LYS A 68 14.69 17.08 -0.03
CA LYS A 68 14.35 17.42 1.37
C LYS A 68 12.92 17.10 1.79
N ASP A 69 11.96 17.21 0.85
CA ASP A 69 10.54 16.96 1.11
C ASP A 69 10.07 15.59 0.55
N GLY A 70 11.00 14.78 0.02
CA GLY A 70 10.65 13.54 -0.67
C GLY A 70 10.17 12.43 0.25
N SER A 71 10.50 12.47 1.55
CA SER A 71 10.04 11.48 2.53
C SER A 71 8.51 11.40 2.63
N ASN A 72 7.81 12.53 2.47
CA ASN A 72 6.34 12.62 2.52
C ASN A 72 5.68 12.01 1.27
N LEU A 73 6.46 11.83 0.20
CA LEU A 73 6.04 11.15 -1.01
C LEU A 73 6.33 9.64 -0.95
N LYS A 74 7.25 9.18 -0.08
CA LYS A 74 7.62 7.77 0.07
C LYS A 74 6.66 7.00 0.98
N TYR A 75 6.15 7.65 2.03
CA TYR A 75 5.46 6.99 3.12
C TYR A 75 4.10 7.61 3.48
N PRO A 76 3.19 6.80 4.05
CA PRO A 76 3.15 5.34 3.93
C PRO A 76 2.86 4.95 2.47
N SER A 77 3.17 3.72 2.08
CA SER A 77 2.93 3.28 0.69
C SER A 77 2.61 1.80 0.55
N ILE A 78 1.92 1.46 -0.54
CA ILE A 78 1.64 0.09 -0.94
C ILE A 78 2.44 -0.23 -2.20
N PHE A 79 3.32 -1.23 -2.10
CA PHE A 79 4.10 -1.77 -3.19
C PHE A 79 3.35 -2.94 -3.82
N ASN A 80 3.26 -2.92 -5.15
CA ASN A 80 2.84 -4.09 -5.92
C ASN A 80 4.08 -4.75 -6.53
N ILE A 81 4.84 -5.44 -5.67
CA ILE A 81 6.07 -6.12 -6.04
C ILE A 81 5.67 -7.48 -6.60
N ASN A 82 5.73 -7.63 -7.93
CA ASN A 82 5.81 -8.88 -8.71
C ASN A 82 5.08 -8.72 -10.06
N PRO A 83 5.39 -9.59 -11.05
CA PRO A 83 4.57 -9.69 -12.24
C PRO A 83 3.12 -10.02 -11.88
N ILE A 84 2.20 -9.25 -12.44
CA ILE A 84 0.77 -9.45 -12.27
C ILE A 84 0.36 -10.77 -12.93
N LYS A 85 0.01 -11.77 -12.11
CA LYS A 85 -0.54 -13.03 -12.60
C LYS A 85 -2.07 -12.90 -12.77
N GLN A 86 -2.56 -13.32 -13.93
CA GLN A 86 -3.98 -13.39 -14.22
C GLN A 86 -4.34 -14.78 -14.74
N ASP A 87 -5.32 -15.44 -14.12
CA ASP A 87 -5.90 -16.66 -14.67
C ASP A 87 -7.12 -16.27 -15.53
N LYS A 88 -7.11 -16.70 -16.80
CA LYS A 88 -8.21 -16.47 -17.75
C LYS A 88 -8.96 -17.78 -17.97
N ASN A 89 -10.22 -17.83 -17.55
CA ASN A 89 -11.11 -18.98 -17.79
C ASN A 89 -12.38 -18.51 -18.50
N GLY A 90 -12.36 -18.54 -19.83
CA GLY A 90 -13.42 -17.97 -20.68
C GLY A 90 -13.56 -16.47 -20.44
N LEU A 91 -14.75 -16.03 -20.01
CA LEU A 91 -15.03 -14.63 -19.67
C LEU A 91 -14.60 -14.24 -18.25
N ASN A 92 -14.22 -15.22 -17.42
CA ASN A 92 -13.81 -14.99 -16.05
C ASN A 92 -12.30 -14.68 -16.00
N THR A 93 -11.95 -13.65 -15.22
CA THR A 93 -10.55 -13.29 -14.93
C THR A 93 -10.34 -13.34 -13.43
N THR A 94 -9.34 -14.08 -12.97
CA THR A 94 -8.86 -14.03 -11.59
C THR A 94 -7.53 -13.31 -11.56
N LEU A 95 -7.42 -12.28 -10.71
CA LEU A 95 -6.20 -11.52 -10.50
C LEU A 95 -5.52 -12.02 -9.23
N HIS A 96 -4.21 -12.25 -9.31
CA HIS A 96 -3.39 -12.63 -8.16
C HIS A 96 -2.51 -11.44 -7.75
N PHE A 97 -2.54 -11.12 -6.47
CA PHE A 97 -1.79 -10.00 -5.91
C PHE A 97 -0.90 -10.48 -4.76
N ASN A 98 0.34 -10.00 -4.80
CA ASN A 98 1.25 -9.99 -3.66
C ASN A 98 1.63 -8.53 -3.42
N LEU A 99 1.28 -8.01 -2.25
CA LEU A 99 1.42 -6.59 -1.94
C LEU A 99 2.24 -6.42 -0.67
N CYS A 100 2.86 -5.26 -0.52
CA CYS A 100 3.60 -4.91 0.69
C CYS A 100 3.20 -3.50 1.11
N ILE A 101 2.68 -3.33 2.32
CA ILE A 101 2.34 -2.04 2.91
C ILE A 101 3.52 -1.64 3.78
N VAL A 102 4.15 -0.49 3.50
CA VAL A 102 5.40 -0.09 4.16
C VAL A 102 5.27 1.22 4.92
N GLY A 103 6.00 1.32 6.02
CA GLY A 103 6.12 2.50 6.85
C GLY A 103 7.57 2.70 7.33
N PRO A 104 7.99 3.95 7.58
CA PRO A 104 9.33 4.24 8.05
C PRO A 104 9.49 3.80 9.51
N VAL A 105 10.72 3.51 9.93
CA VAL A 105 10.97 3.03 11.29
C VAL A 105 12.32 3.49 11.80
N LEU A 106 12.42 3.76 13.09
CA LEU A 106 13.70 4.12 13.70
C LEU A 106 14.54 2.85 13.86
N SER A 107 15.81 2.97 13.50
CA SER A 107 16.75 1.85 13.44
C SER A 107 16.97 1.19 14.80
N GLU A 108 16.92 1.99 15.85
CA GLU A 108 17.21 1.67 17.24
C GLU A 108 16.03 1.02 17.96
N TRP A 109 14.81 1.11 17.40
CA TRP A 109 13.62 0.55 18.04
C TRP A 109 13.65 -0.98 18.08
N LEU A 110 13.30 -1.51 19.24
CA LEU A 110 13.05 -2.93 19.46
C LEU A 110 11.72 -3.33 18.81
N THR A 111 11.52 -4.64 18.59
CA THR A 111 10.28 -5.18 18.00
C THR A 111 9.02 -4.72 18.74
N GLN A 112 9.05 -4.66 20.07
CA GLN A 112 7.92 -4.17 20.85
C GLN A 112 7.61 -2.70 20.56
N GLU A 113 8.64 -1.85 20.53
CA GLU A 113 8.46 -0.42 20.22
C GLU A 113 7.93 -0.24 18.80
N ARG A 114 8.42 -1.03 17.83
CA ARG A 114 7.92 -1.04 16.45
C ARG A 114 6.46 -1.44 16.38
N GLU A 115 6.04 -2.42 17.17
CA GLU A 115 4.64 -2.81 17.25
C GLU A 115 3.77 -1.64 17.73
N GLU A 116 4.16 -1.00 18.83
CA GLU A 116 3.44 0.11 19.45
C GLU A 116 3.46 1.39 18.59
N GLN A 117 4.55 1.65 17.90
CA GLN A 117 4.81 2.89 17.18
C GLN A 117 4.44 2.82 15.69
N VAL A 118 4.59 1.67 15.04
CA VAL A 118 4.41 1.52 13.58
C VAL A 118 3.21 0.65 13.27
N PHE A 119 3.15 -0.56 13.82
CA PHE A 119 2.14 -1.54 13.39
C PHE A 119 0.74 -1.16 13.89
N ILE A 120 0.59 -0.88 15.19
CA ILE A 120 -0.69 -0.53 15.79
C ILE A 120 -1.29 0.77 15.21
N PRO A 121 -0.57 1.90 15.18
CA PRO A 121 -1.17 3.16 14.75
C PRO A 121 -1.21 3.35 13.23
N LEU A 122 -0.31 2.72 12.47
CA LEU A 122 -0.15 2.98 11.04
C LEU A 122 -0.45 1.76 10.16
N LEU A 123 0.35 0.69 10.23
CA LEU A 123 0.30 -0.37 9.23
C LEU A 123 -0.95 -1.24 9.32
N ARG A 124 -1.36 -1.67 10.52
CA ARG A 124 -2.57 -2.49 10.74
C ARG A 124 -3.83 -1.73 10.31
N PRO A 125 -4.04 -0.45 10.68
CA PRO A 125 -5.16 0.34 10.16
C PRO A 125 -5.20 0.47 8.63
N ILE A 126 -4.04 0.68 7.98
CA ILE A 126 -3.97 0.73 6.52
C ILE A 126 -4.36 -0.62 5.92
N TYR A 127 -3.82 -1.71 6.46
CA TYR A 127 -4.17 -3.06 6.03
C TYR A 127 -5.68 -3.33 6.15
N GLU A 128 -6.26 -3.08 7.33
CA GLU A 128 -7.68 -3.33 7.59
C GLU A 128 -8.57 -2.51 6.65
N GLU A 129 -8.27 -1.21 6.48
CA GLU A 129 -9.07 -0.37 5.60
C GLU A 129 -8.85 -0.72 4.12
N PHE A 130 -7.65 -1.15 3.71
CA PHE A 130 -7.40 -1.63 2.35
C PHE A 130 -8.23 -2.87 2.03
N ILE A 131 -8.29 -3.84 2.94
CA ILE A 131 -9.16 -5.02 2.80
C ILE A 131 -10.64 -4.60 2.78
N ASN A 132 -11.05 -3.65 3.62
CA ASN A 132 -12.41 -3.09 3.58
C ASN A 132 -12.73 -2.45 2.22
N GLN A 133 -11.79 -1.72 1.62
CA GLN A 133 -11.98 -1.09 0.32
C GLN A 133 -12.07 -2.12 -0.80
N ILE A 134 -11.33 -3.25 -0.73
CA ILE A 134 -11.52 -4.37 -1.65
C ILE A 134 -12.97 -4.88 -1.58
N ILE A 135 -13.48 -5.10 -0.36
CA ILE A 135 -14.86 -5.59 -0.13
C ILE A 135 -15.90 -4.58 -0.65
N LYS A 136 -15.73 -3.30 -0.34
CA LYS A 136 -16.67 -2.22 -0.68
C LYS A 136 -16.60 -1.80 -2.16
N SER A 137 -15.49 -2.06 -2.85
CA SER A 137 -15.22 -1.53 -4.20
C SER A 137 -16.25 -1.91 -5.27
N GLY A 138 -16.86 -3.09 -5.12
CA GLY A 138 -17.71 -3.70 -6.14
C GLY A 138 -16.95 -4.22 -7.36
N TYR A 139 -15.61 -4.17 -7.37
CA TYR A 139 -14.79 -4.61 -8.51
C TYR A 139 -14.69 -6.13 -8.63
N PHE A 140 -14.86 -6.83 -7.50
CA PHE A 140 -14.59 -8.25 -7.40
C PHE A 140 -15.84 -9.06 -7.03
N SER A 141 -15.86 -10.31 -7.46
CA SER A 141 -16.79 -11.34 -7.03
C SER A 141 -16.21 -12.02 -5.79
N LEU A 142 -16.77 -11.71 -4.63
CA LEU A 142 -16.33 -12.22 -3.32
C LEU A 142 -17.37 -13.19 -2.78
N ASN A 143 -16.92 -14.31 -2.20
CA ASN A 143 -17.78 -15.37 -1.65
C ASN A 143 -18.13 -15.12 -0.17
N PHE A 144 -18.68 -13.94 0.12
CA PHE A 144 -18.95 -13.39 1.46
C PHE A 144 -17.68 -13.16 2.31
N GLY A 145 -17.54 -11.93 2.85
CA GLY A 145 -16.42 -11.56 3.73
C GLY A 145 -15.14 -11.12 3.01
N ALA A 146 -14.05 -11.03 3.77
CA ALA A 146 -12.74 -10.64 3.27
C ALA A 146 -12.14 -11.71 2.35
N PRO A 147 -11.40 -11.31 1.29
CA PRO A 147 -10.73 -12.27 0.43
C PRO A 147 -9.71 -13.09 1.21
N ALA A 148 -9.60 -14.39 0.92
CA ALA A 148 -8.57 -15.24 1.55
C ALA A 148 -7.17 -14.80 1.10
N HIS A 149 -6.26 -14.62 2.05
CA HIS A 149 -4.86 -14.29 1.83
C HIS A 149 -4.06 -14.60 3.10
N LYS A 150 -2.73 -14.53 3.00
CA LYS A 150 -1.83 -14.59 4.16
C LYS A 150 -1.30 -13.19 4.43
N MET A 151 -1.19 -12.84 5.70
CA MET A 151 -0.65 -11.58 6.17
C MET A 151 0.58 -11.87 7.04
N TYR A 152 1.68 -11.16 6.78
CA TYR A 152 2.92 -11.27 7.54
C TYR A 152 3.35 -9.89 8.00
N GLU A 153 3.63 -9.75 9.28
CA GLU A 153 4.27 -8.57 9.84
C GLU A 153 5.79 -8.75 9.77
N VAL A 154 6.45 -7.89 9.01
CA VAL A 154 7.88 -7.95 8.73
C VAL A 154 8.55 -6.81 9.47
N PHE A 155 9.31 -7.20 10.51
CA PHE A 155 10.14 -6.30 11.30
C PHE A 155 11.56 -6.30 10.73
N THR A 156 11.98 -5.15 10.21
CA THR A 156 13.32 -4.97 9.66
C THR A 156 14.31 -4.75 10.77
N THR A 157 14.99 -5.84 11.14
CA THR A 157 15.97 -5.88 12.22
C THR A 157 17.22 -6.64 11.78
N GLY A 158 18.36 -6.37 12.42
CA GLY A 158 19.63 -7.07 12.18
C GLY A 158 20.10 -7.03 10.72
N ASP A 159 20.59 -8.16 10.20
CA ASP A 159 21.19 -8.27 8.86
C ASP A 159 20.22 -7.88 7.73
N SER A 160 18.92 -8.01 7.95
CA SER A 160 17.90 -7.62 6.96
C SER A 160 17.78 -6.10 6.80
N ALA A 161 18.14 -5.33 7.86
CA ALA A 161 18.10 -3.88 7.84
C ALA A 161 19.12 -3.27 6.89
N GLY A 162 20.35 -3.79 6.86
CA GLY A 162 21.39 -3.32 5.94
C GLY A 162 20.97 -3.47 4.48
N VAL A 163 20.39 -4.63 4.12
CA VAL A 163 19.88 -4.91 2.77
C VAL A 163 18.73 -3.98 2.39
N LEU A 164 17.86 -3.61 3.33
CA LEU A 164 16.73 -2.73 3.05
C LEU A 164 17.14 -1.27 2.94
N ILE A 165 18.10 -0.80 3.74
CA ILE A 165 18.70 0.53 3.60
C ILE A 165 19.38 0.67 2.23
N GLU A 166 20.22 -0.31 1.85
CA GLU A 166 20.88 -0.29 0.54
C GLU A 166 19.87 -0.26 -0.61
N ARG A 167 18.70 -0.88 -0.41
CA ARG A 167 17.67 -1.02 -1.44
C ARG A 167 16.74 0.18 -1.54
N TYR A 168 16.28 0.73 -0.42
CA TYR A 168 15.22 1.76 -0.39
C TYR A 168 15.69 3.09 0.19
N GLY A 169 16.93 3.17 0.66
CA GLY A 169 17.53 4.35 1.27
C GLY A 169 17.12 4.60 2.72
N ASP A 170 16.24 3.77 3.29
CA ASP A 170 15.62 3.98 4.60
C ASP A 170 15.42 2.66 5.36
N HIS A 171 15.27 2.76 6.68
CA HIS A 171 14.71 1.67 7.49
C HIS A 171 13.18 1.66 7.31
N ILE A 172 12.64 0.51 6.91
CA ILE A 172 11.19 0.33 6.70
C ILE A 172 10.70 -0.93 7.39
N ASP A 173 9.52 -0.89 8.00
CA ASP A 173 8.77 -2.09 8.40
C ASP A 173 7.59 -2.29 7.44
N ALA A 174 7.07 -3.53 7.40
CA ALA A 174 6.07 -3.87 6.40
C ALA A 174 4.99 -4.86 6.87
N ILE A 175 3.81 -4.76 6.26
CA ILE A 175 2.82 -5.82 6.20
C ILE A 175 2.81 -6.40 4.78
N GLU A 176 3.15 -7.68 4.65
CA GLU A 176 3.09 -8.38 3.37
C GLU A 176 1.78 -9.18 3.24
N ILE A 177 1.10 -8.99 2.12
CA ILE A 177 -0.12 -9.70 1.73
C ILE A 177 0.24 -10.68 0.62
N HIS A 178 0.08 -11.98 0.86
CA HIS A 178 0.44 -13.03 -0.08
C HIS A 178 -0.73 -13.89 -0.51
N GLY A 179 -0.71 -14.27 -1.79
CA GLY A 179 -1.64 -15.27 -2.35
C GLY A 179 -3.09 -14.79 -2.43
N MET A 180 -3.31 -13.46 -2.49
CA MET A 180 -4.64 -12.91 -2.63
C MET A 180 -5.14 -13.10 -4.06
N ALA A 181 -6.18 -13.92 -4.23
CA ALA A 181 -6.81 -14.20 -5.51
C ALA A 181 -8.21 -13.59 -5.59
N LEU A 182 -8.43 -12.69 -6.55
CA LEU A 182 -9.66 -11.92 -6.70
C LEU A 182 -10.29 -12.12 -8.08
N GLY A 183 -11.52 -12.64 -8.11
CA GLY A 183 -12.30 -12.76 -9.34
C GLY A 183 -12.81 -11.39 -9.79
N LEU A 184 -12.40 -10.92 -10.96
CA LEU A 184 -12.78 -9.62 -11.52
C LEU A 184 -14.18 -9.66 -12.11
N LYS A 185 -15.04 -8.72 -11.71
CA LYS A 185 -16.35 -8.51 -12.34
C LYS A 185 -16.22 -7.78 -13.68
N ASN A 186 -17.27 -7.81 -14.48
CA ASN A 186 -17.31 -7.01 -15.70
C ASN A 186 -17.40 -5.51 -15.32
N ILE A 187 -16.36 -4.75 -15.65
CA ILE A 187 -16.25 -3.33 -15.30
C ILE A 187 -16.81 -2.47 -16.43
N CYS A 188 -17.82 -1.68 -16.11
CA CYS A 188 -18.40 -0.73 -17.07
C CYS A 188 -17.47 0.47 -17.33
N ARG A 189 -17.69 1.16 -18.44
CA ARG A 189 -16.84 2.28 -18.90
C ARG A 189 -16.69 3.40 -17.86
N ASN A 190 -17.75 3.73 -17.12
CA ASN A 190 -17.70 4.78 -16.10
C ASN A 190 -16.81 4.36 -14.92
N THR A 191 -16.94 3.11 -14.48
CA THR A 191 -16.08 2.56 -13.41
C THR A 191 -14.63 2.49 -13.85
N TYR A 192 -14.36 2.13 -15.11
CA TYR A 192 -13.01 2.16 -15.67
C TYR A 192 -12.38 3.56 -15.58
N LYS A 193 -13.10 4.60 -16.04
CA LYS A 193 -12.61 5.99 -15.98
C LYS A 193 -12.33 6.44 -14.56
N ARG A 194 -13.20 6.05 -13.62
CA ARG A 194 -13.01 6.34 -12.20
C ARG A 194 -11.76 5.66 -11.65
N ILE A 195 -11.54 4.38 -11.96
CA ILE A 195 -10.34 3.65 -11.53
C ILE A 195 -9.06 4.33 -12.05
N GLU A 196 -9.07 4.76 -13.31
CA GLU A 196 -7.94 5.46 -13.91
C GLU A 196 -7.66 6.80 -13.22
N HIS A 197 -8.70 7.60 -12.98
CA HIS A 197 -8.57 8.85 -12.26
C HIS A 197 -8.07 8.66 -10.82
N GLU A 198 -8.67 7.74 -10.07
CA GLU A 198 -8.28 7.45 -8.68
C GLU A 198 -6.84 6.92 -8.59
N ASN A 199 -6.41 6.05 -9.52
CA ASN A 199 -5.03 5.58 -9.60
C ASN A 199 -4.04 6.74 -9.75
N ASN A 200 -4.33 7.67 -10.65
CA ASN A 200 -3.43 8.77 -10.95
C ASN A 200 -3.17 9.65 -9.71
N LEU A 201 -4.17 9.84 -8.85
CA LEU A 201 -4.06 10.61 -7.61
C LEU A 201 -3.13 9.99 -6.55
N VAL A 202 -2.68 8.75 -6.72
CA VAL A 202 -1.74 8.06 -5.82
C VAL A 202 -0.45 7.61 -6.51
N THR A 203 -0.29 7.90 -7.82
CA THR A 203 0.91 7.53 -8.59
C THR A 203 1.56 8.69 -9.34
N GLU A 204 0.85 9.79 -9.64
CA GLU A 204 1.39 10.87 -10.52
C GLU A 204 2.41 11.79 -9.83
N LYS A 205 2.40 11.87 -8.50
CA LYS A 205 3.31 12.73 -7.72
C LYS A 205 4.60 12.01 -7.33
N VAL A 206 4.83 10.83 -7.89
CA VAL A 206 5.83 9.84 -7.49
C VAL A 206 6.72 9.49 -8.68
#